data_AF-A0A1E3H6D3-F1
#
_entry.id   AF-A0A1E3H6D3-F1
#
_cell.length_a   1.000
_cell.length_b   1.000
_cell.length_c   1.000
_cell.angle_alpha   90.00
_cell.angle_beta   90.00
_cell.angle_gamma   90.00
#
_symmetry.space_group_name_H-M   'P 1'
#
loop_
_entity.id
_entity.type
_entity.pdbx_description
1 polymer ?
#
loop_
_entity_poly.entity_id
_entity_poly.type
_entity_poly.pdbx_seq_one_letter_code
_entity_poly.pdbx_strand_id
1 'polypeptide(L)'
;MYTFTDLMRQAQNGRALENFASSFGMTPHDVEKLMATMLPVYAMGLQRSMTPAADPFGFFAMLKTGPFRPAFESFETAMSAQAQDAGREAMARIFGSKEAAKAVADQVALVTGIGNDIVARIMPAFTSTLLGGVGREIEKTPFAAMMETWQKTFMPAAAPAPKEAPFNPFTGPFTAPFESFMKGYAESKPEPAPPPPPEPEPTTDGLATLKHMFNAGLEMQDTNRRAFERILESYQKA
;
A
#
# COMPACT_ATOMS: atom_id res chain seq x y z
N MET A 1 4.90 2.71 -22.31
CA MET A 1 5.11 2.73 -20.85
C MET A 1 5.11 4.18 -20.43
N TYR A 2 4.28 4.57 -19.46
CA TYR A 2 4.39 5.90 -18.86
C TYR A 2 5.73 5.98 -18.13
N THR A 3 6.57 6.92 -18.54
CA THR A 3 7.91 7.07 -17.97
C THR A 3 7.86 8.01 -16.78
N PHE A 4 8.85 7.92 -15.89
CA PHE A 4 9.07 8.87 -14.80
C PHE A 4 9.06 10.33 -15.27
N THR A 5 9.55 10.57 -16.48
CA THR A 5 9.53 11.88 -17.15
C THR A 5 8.09 12.38 -17.34
N ASP A 6 7.16 11.51 -17.71
CA ASP A 6 5.73 11.85 -17.84
C ASP A 6 5.10 12.14 -16.48
N LEU A 7 5.50 11.39 -15.45
CA LEU A 7 5.07 11.61 -14.07
C LEU A 7 5.47 13.01 -13.57
N MET A 8 6.71 13.43 -13.82
CA MET A 8 7.20 14.75 -13.43
C MET A 8 6.62 15.88 -14.28
N ARG A 9 6.30 15.62 -15.56
CA ARG A 9 5.51 16.55 -16.39
C ARG A 9 4.07 16.69 -15.91
N GLN A 10 3.55 15.76 -15.13
CA GLN A 10 2.25 15.87 -14.47
C GLN A 10 2.35 16.42 -13.05
N ALA A 11 3.53 16.34 -12.42
CA ALA A 11 3.78 16.89 -11.10
C ALA A 11 3.57 18.40 -11.12
N GLN A 12 2.90 18.92 -10.08
CA GLN A 12 2.68 20.35 -9.91
C GLN A 12 2.08 21.03 -11.16
N ASN A 13 1.17 20.35 -11.87
CA ASN A 13 0.56 20.79 -13.13
C ASN A 13 1.57 21.07 -14.26
N GLY A 14 2.67 20.32 -14.30
CA GLY A 14 3.72 20.44 -15.31
C GLY A 14 4.69 21.58 -15.09
N ARG A 15 4.72 22.14 -13.88
CA ARG A 15 5.62 23.22 -13.49
C ARG A 15 6.69 22.80 -12.49
N ALA A 16 6.79 21.50 -12.19
CA ALA A 16 7.70 21.00 -11.17
C ALA A 16 9.15 21.36 -11.50
N LEU A 17 9.59 21.15 -12.74
CA LEU A 17 10.97 21.43 -13.16
C LEU A 17 11.30 22.91 -12.98
N GLU A 18 10.41 23.82 -13.37
CA GLU A 18 10.59 25.26 -13.24
C GLU A 18 10.58 25.71 -11.78
N ASN A 19 9.70 25.14 -10.95
CA ASN A 19 9.61 25.48 -9.53
C ASN A 19 10.85 25.04 -8.76
N PHE A 20 11.35 23.82 -9.02
CA PHE A 20 12.60 23.34 -8.44
C PHE A 20 13.80 24.12 -8.96
N ALA A 21 13.87 24.40 -10.27
CA ALA A 21 14.94 25.21 -10.85
C ALA A 21 15.03 26.59 -10.18
N SER A 22 13.92 27.31 -10.14
CA SER A 22 13.85 28.68 -9.59
C SER A 22 14.18 28.74 -8.10
N SER A 23 13.76 27.73 -7.32
CA SER A 23 13.91 27.75 -5.86
C SER A 23 15.33 27.44 -5.38
N PHE A 24 16.14 26.81 -6.22
CA PHE A 24 17.51 26.44 -5.90
C PHE A 24 18.55 27.17 -6.76
N GLY A 25 18.14 28.16 -7.56
CA GLY A 25 19.04 28.91 -8.45
C GLY A 25 19.63 28.05 -9.57
N MET A 26 18.91 27.00 -9.98
CA MET A 26 19.31 26.07 -11.03
C MET A 26 18.56 26.37 -12.33
N THR A 27 19.05 25.82 -13.44
CA THR A 27 18.28 25.79 -14.68
C THR A 27 17.38 24.55 -14.73
N PRO A 28 16.27 24.55 -15.50
CA PRO A 28 15.48 23.34 -15.70
C PRO A 28 16.32 22.15 -16.21
N HIS A 29 17.34 22.43 -17.04
CA HIS A 29 18.28 21.43 -17.53
C HIS A 29 19.13 20.81 -16.40
N ASP A 30 19.53 21.59 -15.39
CA ASP A 30 20.27 21.05 -14.24
C ASP A 30 19.39 20.12 -13.40
N VAL A 31 18.10 20.46 -13.23
CA VAL A 31 17.12 19.60 -12.55
C VAL A 31 16.89 18.31 -13.31
N GLU A 32 16.79 18.37 -14.65
CA GLU A 32 16.70 17.19 -15.51
C GLU A 32 17.94 16.30 -15.41
N LYS A 33 19.14 16.88 -15.44
CA LYS A 33 20.40 16.15 -15.28
C LYS A 33 20.50 15.48 -13.90
N LEU A 34 20.11 16.20 -12.85
CA LEU A 34 20.02 15.68 -11.49
C LEU A 34 19.09 14.47 -11.44
N MET A 35 17.89 14.60 -12.01
CA MET A 35 16.92 13.52 -12.16
C MET A 35 17.52 12.30 -12.86
N ALA A 36 18.05 12.50 -14.07
CA ALA A 36 18.62 11.42 -14.88
C ALA A 36 19.73 10.65 -14.13
N THR A 37 20.51 11.35 -13.32
CA THR A 37 21.57 10.75 -12.49
C THR A 37 21.00 9.93 -11.33
N MET A 38 19.91 10.40 -10.72
CA MET A 38 19.30 9.74 -9.56
C MET A 38 18.39 8.56 -9.94
N LEU A 39 17.82 8.56 -11.15
CA LEU A 39 16.85 7.56 -11.61
C LEU A 39 17.29 6.10 -11.39
N PRO A 40 18.50 5.69 -11.81
CA PRO A 40 18.93 4.31 -11.61
C PRO A 40 19.00 3.93 -10.13
N VAL A 41 19.44 4.86 -9.29
CA VAL A 41 19.60 4.64 -7.85
C VAL A 41 18.24 4.50 -7.18
N TYR A 42 17.28 5.37 -7.51
CA TYR A 42 15.91 5.24 -7.01
C TYR A 42 15.23 3.97 -7.51
N ALA A 43 15.40 3.59 -8.77
CA ALA A 43 14.82 2.36 -9.32
C ALA A 43 15.34 1.12 -8.56
N MET A 44 16.66 1.03 -8.34
CA MET A 44 17.27 -0.05 -7.56
C MET A 44 16.75 -0.06 -6.11
N GLY A 45 16.65 1.11 -5.48
CA GLY A 45 16.14 1.22 -4.12
C GLY A 45 14.66 0.85 -4.00
N LEU A 46 13.81 1.28 -4.94
CA LEU A 46 12.39 0.91 -4.97
C LEU A 46 12.23 -0.60 -5.21
N GLN A 47 13.01 -1.18 -6.13
CA GLN A 47 13.01 -2.62 -6.37
C GLN A 47 13.37 -3.40 -5.08
N ARG A 48 14.35 -2.90 -4.31
CA ARG A 48 14.68 -3.46 -2.99
C ARG A 48 13.51 -3.33 -2.00
N SER A 49 12.86 -2.16 -1.92
CA SER A 49 11.68 -1.94 -1.05
C SER A 49 10.50 -2.87 -1.37
N MET A 50 10.43 -3.40 -2.58
CA MET A 50 9.40 -4.35 -3.00
C MET A 50 9.75 -5.82 -2.67
N THR A 51 10.93 -6.10 -2.13
CA THR A 51 11.30 -7.46 -1.70
C THR A 51 10.66 -7.81 -0.36
N PRO A 52 10.33 -9.10 -0.10
CA PRO A 52 9.78 -9.52 1.20
C PRO A 52 10.65 -9.15 2.40
N ALA A 53 11.98 -9.11 2.22
CA ALA A 53 12.93 -8.74 3.27
C ALA A 53 12.87 -7.25 3.66
N ALA A 54 12.30 -6.39 2.80
CA ALA A 54 12.20 -4.94 3.03
C ALA A 54 10.81 -4.48 3.49
N ASP A 55 9.91 -5.42 3.80
CA ASP A 55 8.51 -5.16 4.18
C ASP A 55 7.79 -4.26 3.15
N PRO A 56 7.33 -4.84 2.02
CA PRO A 56 6.69 -4.07 0.97
C PRO A 56 5.34 -3.48 1.44
N PHE A 57 4.62 -4.17 2.33
CA PHE A 57 3.35 -3.69 2.87
C PHE A 57 3.51 -2.41 3.70
N GLY A 58 4.51 -2.35 4.58
CA GLY A 58 4.82 -1.13 5.32
C GLY A 58 5.27 0.02 4.41
N PHE A 59 5.95 -0.28 3.30
CA PHE A 59 6.27 0.72 2.29
C PHE A 59 5.02 1.27 1.59
N PHE A 60 4.11 0.40 1.14
CA PHE A 60 2.83 0.84 0.56
C PHE A 60 1.96 1.62 1.57
N ALA A 61 1.93 1.19 2.83
CA ALA A 61 1.23 1.91 3.89
C ALA A 61 1.81 3.31 4.08
N MET A 62 3.14 3.44 4.11
CA MET A 62 3.84 4.73 4.17
C MET A 62 3.47 5.63 2.98
N LEU A 63 3.46 5.10 1.76
CA LEU A 63 3.08 5.88 0.57
C LEU A 63 1.64 6.41 0.65
N LYS A 64 0.72 5.62 1.22
CA LYS A 64 -0.69 5.98 1.35
C LYS A 64 -0.94 7.01 2.47
N THR A 65 -0.23 6.90 3.59
CA THR A 65 -0.47 7.75 4.78
C THR A 65 0.44 8.98 4.84
N GLY A 66 1.57 8.98 4.13
CA GLY A 66 2.53 10.06 4.16
C GLY A 66 2.10 11.29 3.34
N PRO A 67 2.76 12.44 3.54
CA PRO A 67 2.50 13.70 2.84
C PRO A 67 3.01 13.70 1.38
N PHE A 68 3.11 12.53 0.75
CA PHE A 68 3.69 12.38 -0.58
C PHE A 68 2.78 12.92 -1.68
N ARG A 69 1.48 12.60 -1.61
CA ARG A 69 0.50 13.08 -2.58
C ARG A 69 0.39 14.61 -2.65
N PRO A 70 0.23 15.34 -1.52
CA PRO A 70 0.25 16.79 -1.58
C PRO A 70 1.61 17.34 -2.05
N ALA A 71 2.74 16.71 -1.70
CA ALA A 71 4.07 17.08 -2.21
C ALA A 71 4.24 16.87 -3.72
N PHE A 72 3.47 15.98 -4.33
CA PHE A 72 3.43 15.83 -5.79
C PHE A 72 2.58 16.91 -6.47
N GLU A 73 1.51 17.35 -5.80
CA GLU A 73 0.56 18.33 -6.33
C GLU A 73 1.04 19.79 -6.21
N SER A 74 1.85 20.11 -5.20
CA SER A 74 2.37 21.46 -4.96
C SER A 74 3.84 21.47 -4.57
N PHE A 75 4.55 22.51 -5.03
CA PHE A 75 5.94 22.76 -4.63
C PHE A 75 6.05 23.15 -3.16
N GLU A 76 5.14 23.99 -2.70
CA GLU A 76 5.14 24.54 -1.34
C GLU A 76 4.98 23.42 -0.30
N THR A 77 4.09 22.48 -0.58
CA THR A 77 3.90 21.27 0.24
C THR A 77 5.10 20.35 0.18
N ALA A 78 5.75 20.19 -0.99
CA ALA A 78 6.99 19.40 -1.12
C ALA A 78 8.15 19.98 -0.28
N MET A 79 8.18 21.30 -0.14
CA MET A 79 9.16 22.03 0.68
C MET A 79 8.78 22.16 2.16
N SER A 80 7.57 21.72 2.53
CA SER A 80 7.16 21.73 3.94
C SER A 80 8.06 20.82 4.78
N ALA A 81 8.26 21.17 6.06
CA ALA A 81 9.02 20.34 6.99
C ALA A 81 8.48 18.89 7.03
N GLN A 82 7.16 18.73 7.02
CA GLN A 82 6.52 17.41 7.04
C GLN A 82 6.88 16.56 5.81
N ALA A 83 6.85 17.15 4.60
CA ALA A 83 7.20 16.43 3.38
C ALA A 83 8.70 16.15 3.28
N GLN A 84 9.54 17.07 3.75
CA GLN A 84 10.99 16.84 3.81
C GLN A 84 11.35 15.73 4.78
N ASP A 85 10.73 15.69 5.96
CA ASP A 85 10.93 14.65 6.96
C ASP A 85 10.50 13.28 6.43
N ALA A 86 9.31 13.22 5.81
CA ALA A 86 8.81 12.02 5.16
C ALA A 86 9.71 11.57 3.98
N GLY A 87 10.22 12.51 3.20
CA GLY A 87 11.18 12.23 2.13
C GLY A 87 12.48 11.62 2.65
N ARG A 88 13.03 12.14 3.76
CA ARG A 88 14.23 11.59 4.40
C ARG A 88 14.02 10.17 4.91
N GLU A 89 12.88 9.91 5.55
CA GLU A 89 12.54 8.57 6.03
C GLU A 89 12.35 7.59 4.87
N ALA A 90 11.66 8.02 3.81
CA ALA A 90 11.46 7.19 2.63
C ALA A 90 12.77 6.85 1.94
N MET A 91 13.70 7.80 1.81
CA MET A 91 15.05 7.54 1.30
C MET A 91 15.80 6.53 2.16
N ALA A 92 15.75 6.68 3.49
CA ALA A 92 16.40 5.73 4.39
C ALA A 92 15.86 4.31 4.19
N ARG A 93 14.55 4.16 3.96
CA ARG A 93 13.93 2.85 3.67
C ARG A 93 14.33 2.31 2.30
N ILE A 94 14.25 3.14 1.27
CA ILE A 94 14.53 2.79 -0.14
C ILE A 94 16.01 2.42 -0.33
N PHE A 95 16.93 3.16 0.28
CA PHE A 95 18.37 2.91 0.20
C PHE A 95 18.90 1.99 1.31
N GLY A 96 18.05 1.64 2.29
CA GLY A 96 18.30 0.68 3.36
C GLY A 96 18.88 1.28 4.64
N SER A 97 19.41 2.50 4.62
CA SER A 97 19.83 3.24 5.82
C SER A 97 19.92 4.75 5.55
N LYS A 98 19.98 5.55 6.62
CA LYS A 98 20.19 7.01 6.53
C LYS A 98 21.57 7.32 5.98
N GLU A 99 22.55 6.49 6.31
CA GLU A 99 23.93 6.57 5.85
C GLU A 99 24.03 6.27 4.35
N ALA A 100 23.32 5.24 3.87
CA ALA A 100 23.22 4.95 2.44
C ALA A 100 22.53 6.09 1.68
N ALA A 101 21.44 6.64 2.20
CA ALA A 101 20.77 7.80 1.61
C ALA A 101 21.70 9.02 1.51
N LYS A 102 22.50 9.28 2.55
CA LYS A 102 23.50 10.35 2.55
C LYS A 102 24.62 10.09 1.53
N ALA A 103 25.15 8.87 1.47
CA ALA A 103 26.19 8.50 0.50
C ALA A 103 25.71 8.65 -0.95
N VAL A 104 24.45 8.31 -1.22
CA VAL A 104 23.82 8.56 -2.54
C VAL A 104 23.77 10.06 -2.83
N ALA A 105 23.36 10.90 -1.86
CA ALA A 105 23.37 12.34 -2.04
C ALA A 105 24.76 12.91 -2.33
N ASP A 106 25.78 12.45 -1.62
CA ASP A 106 27.17 12.84 -1.84
C ASP A 106 27.64 12.45 -3.25
N GLN A 107 27.33 11.23 -3.70
CA GLN A 107 27.67 10.76 -5.05
C GLN A 107 26.94 11.54 -6.15
N VAL A 108 25.65 11.85 -5.94
CA VAL A 108 24.86 12.63 -6.88
C VAL A 108 25.41 14.05 -7.01
N ALA A 109 25.80 14.69 -5.91
CA ALA A 109 26.46 15.99 -5.93
C ALA A 109 27.76 15.97 -6.75
N LEU A 110 28.60 14.96 -6.54
CA LEU A 110 29.86 14.79 -7.27
C LEU A 110 29.66 14.59 -8.78
N VAL A 111 28.68 13.77 -9.17
CA VAL A 111 28.42 13.45 -10.59
C VAL A 111 27.74 14.61 -11.32
N THR A 112 26.78 15.27 -10.67
CA THR A 112 26.00 16.35 -11.29
C THR A 112 26.79 17.65 -11.36
N GLY A 113 27.71 17.87 -10.42
CA GLY A 113 28.39 19.15 -10.19
C GLY A 113 27.57 20.13 -9.35
N ILE A 114 26.41 19.72 -8.84
CA ILE A 114 25.55 20.53 -7.98
C ILE A 114 26.13 20.50 -6.56
N GLY A 115 26.14 21.66 -5.88
CA GLY A 115 26.64 21.78 -4.51
C GLY A 115 25.98 20.76 -3.56
N ASN A 116 26.77 20.15 -2.68
CA ASN A 116 26.28 19.12 -1.75
C ASN A 116 25.15 19.66 -0.85
N ASP A 117 25.24 20.93 -0.46
CA ASP A 117 24.21 21.63 0.31
C ASP A 117 22.87 21.75 -0.46
N ILE A 118 22.94 22.04 -1.76
CA ILE A 118 21.76 22.09 -2.65
C ILE A 118 21.18 20.68 -2.78
N VAL A 119 22.02 19.68 -3.10
CA VAL A 119 21.58 18.28 -3.25
C VAL A 119 20.92 17.76 -1.97
N ALA A 120 21.53 18.00 -0.80
CA ALA A 120 21.00 17.58 0.49
C ALA A 120 19.64 18.22 0.82
N ARG A 121 19.38 19.44 0.34
CA ARG A 121 18.11 20.16 0.54
C ARG A 121 17.04 19.77 -0.48
N ILE A 122 17.41 19.61 -1.75
CA ILE A 122 16.46 19.27 -2.81
C ILE A 122 16.05 17.80 -2.74
N MET A 123 16.96 16.91 -2.37
CA MET A 123 16.74 15.48 -2.48
C MET A 123 15.51 14.99 -1.69
N PRO A 124 15.30 15.38 -0.40
CA PRO A 124 14.10 14.95 0.32
C PRO A 124 12.79 15.44 -0.30
N ALA A 125 12.74 16.71 -0.73
CA ALA A 125 11.57 17.28 -1.40
C ALA A 125 11.32 16.59 -2.76
N PHE A 126 12.40 16.27 -3.47
CA PHE A 126 12.35 15.55 -4.72
C PHE A 126 11.85 14.11 -4.53
N THR A 127 12.34 13.40 -3.50
CA THR A 127 11.85 12.06 -3.13
C THR A 127 10.38 12.10 -2.77
N SER A 128 9.93 13.10 -1.99
CA SER A 128 8.55 13.14 -1.55
C SER A 128 7.58 13.41 -2.71
N THR A 129 7.92 14.34 -3.59
CA THR A 129 7.22 14.58 -4.86
C THR A 129 7.19 13.31 -5.71
N LEU A 130 8.35 12.67 -5.91
CA LEU A 130 8.45 11.44 -6.70
C LEU A 130 7.52 10.34 -6.15
N LEU A 131 7.62 10.07 -4.85
CA LEU A 131 6.82 9.04 -4.21
C LEU A 131 5.33 9.36 -4.22
N GLY A 132 4.95 10.64 -4.26
CA GLY A 132 3.56 11.05 -4.44
C GLY A 132 3.04 10.69 -5.82
N GLY A 133 3.86 10.88 -6.86
CA GLY A 133 3.52 10.45 -8.21
C GLY A 133 3.47 8.93 -8.35
N VAL A 134 4.43 8.21 -7.77
CA VAL A 134 4.46 6.74 -7.76
C VAL A 134 3.24 6.18 -7.01
N GLY A 135 2.92 6.72 -5.83
CA GLY A 135 1.72 6.36 -5.07
C GLY A 135 0.44 6.59 -5.88
N ARG A 136 0.32 7.74 -6.54
CA ARG A 136 -0.80 8.05 -7.44
C ARG A 136 -0.93 7.05 -8.59
N GLU A 137 0.17 6.56 -9.13
CA GLU A 137 0.14 5.59 -10.23
C GLU A 137 -0.22 4.18 -9.72
N ILE A 138 0.34 3.77 -8.59
CA ILE A 138 0.00 2.49 -7.94
C ILE A 138 -1.49 2.44 -7.61
N GLU A 139 -2.08 3.51 -7.09
CA GLU A 139 -3.52 3.59 -6.80
C GLU A 139 -4.41 3.32 -8.02
N LYS A 140 -3.94 3.64 -9.23
CA LYS A 140 -4.68 3.37 -10.48
C LYS A 140 -4.53 1.93 -10.96
N THR A 141 -3.62 1.14 -10.37
CA THR A 141 -3.37 -0.23 -10.81
C THR A 141 -4.43 -1.21 -10.24
N PRO A 142 -4.74 -2.30 -10.97
CA PRO A 142 -5.61 -3.37 -10.45
C PRO A 142 -5.08 -4.00 -9.14
N PHE A 143 -3.77 -3.92 -8.89
CA PHE A 143 -3.14 -4.37 -7.65
C PHE A 143 -3.64 -3.58 -6.43
N ALA A 144 -3.79 -2.26 -6.56
CA ALA A 144 -4.32 -1.44 -5.47
C ALA A 144 -5.77 -1.81 -5.15
N ALA A 145 -6.60 -2.03 -6.17
CA ALA A 145 -7.99 -2.47 -5.99
C ALA A 145 -8.07 -3.85 -5.30
N MET A 146 -7.19 -4.78 -5.68
CA MET A 146 -7.09 -6.09 -5.04
C MET A 146 -6.65 -5.98 -3.58
N MET A 147 -5.63 -5.17 -3.29
CA MET A 147 -5.15 -4.92 -1.92
C MET A 147 -6.23 -4.28 -1.05
N GLU A 148 -7.00 -3.33 -1.59
CA GLU A 148 -8.13 -2.72 -0.87
C GLU A 148 -9.23 -3.76 -0.59
N THR A 149 -9.53 -4.62 -1.55
CA THR A 149 -10.50 -5.71 -1.39
C THR A 149 -10.01 -6.71 -0.32
N TRP A 150 -8.75 -7.14 -0.41
CA TRP A 150 -8.13 -8.02 0.58
C TRP A 150 -8.12 -7.37 1.97
N GLN A 151 -7.74 -6.10 2.07
CA GLN A 151 -7.78 -5.36 3.32
C GLN A 151 -9.21 -5.33 3.87
N LYS A 152 -10.22 -4.96 3.07
CA LYS A 152 -11.63 -4.97 3.49
C LYS A 152 -12.12 -6.36 3.94
N THR A 153 -11.65 -7.43 3.31
CA THR A 153 -12.06 -8.81 3.60
C THR A 153 -11.34 -9.42 4.81
N PHE A 154 -10.04 -9.17 4.98
CA PHE A 154 -9.17 -9.83 5.98
C PHE A 154 -8.75 -8.93 7.13
N MET A 155 -8.84 -7.61 6.95
CA MET A 155 -8.68 -6.59 7.98
C MET A 155 -9.82 -5.58 7.82
N PRO A 156 -11.08 -5.96 8.12
CA PRO A 156 -12.13 -4.96 8.23
C PRO A 156 -11.58 -3.89 9.16
N ALA A 157 -11.41 -2.66 8.63
CA ALA A 157 -10.95 -1.53 9.42
C ALA A 157 -11.67 -1.63 10.76
N ALA A 158 -10.93 -1.67 11.87
CA ALA A 158 -11.54 -1.64 13.18
C ALA A 158 -12.60 -0.55 13.12
N ALA A 159 -13.87 -0.97 13.08
CA ALA A 159 -14.97 -0.05 12.95
C ALA A 159 -14.75 0.97 14.08
N PRO A 160 -14.93 2.28 13.83
CA PRO A 160 -14.81 3.25 14.91
C PRO A 160 -15.65 2.70 16.06
N ALA A 161 -15.00 2.43 17.20
CA ALA A 161 -15.68 1.97 18.39
C ALA A 161 -16.89 2.89 18.57
N PRO A 162 -18.12 2.36 18.63
CA PRO A 162 -19.29 3.19 18.82
C PRO A 162 -19.01 4.07 20.02
N LYS A 163 -19.02 5.40 19.84
CA LYS A 163 -18.97 6.33 20.97
C LYS A 163 -20.03 5.85 21.94
N GLU A 164 -19.57 5.55 23.15
CA GLU A 164 -20.37 5.05 24.26
C GLU A 164 -21.64 5.90 24.37
N ALA A 165 -22.77 5.33 23.95
CA ALA A 165 -24.05 5.76 24.46
C ALA A 165 -24.09 5.30 25.93
N PRO A 166 -24.54 6.16 26.86
CA PRO A 166 -24.52 5.82 28.28
C PRO A 166 -25.25 4.50 28.52
N PHE A 167 -24.55 3.59 29.18
CA PHE A 167 -25.05 2.25 29.52
C PHE A 167 -26.37 2.38 30.29
N ASN A 168 -27.48 1.95 29.67
CA ASN A 168 -28.78 1.91 30.33
C ASN A 168 -29.13 0.44 30.65
N PRO A 169 -29.06 0.03 31.93
CA PRO A 169 -29.20 -1.38 32.35
C PRO A 169 -30.61 -1.96 32.19
N PHE A 170 -31.59 -1.16 31.77
CA PHE A 170 -32.97 -1.59 31.52
C PHE A 170 -33.26 -1.97 30.05
N THR A 171 -32.32 -1.75 29.13
CA THR A 171 -32.45 -2.13 27.71
C THR A 171 -31.25 -2.98 27.31
N GLY A 172 -31.13 -4.16 27.91
CA GLY A 172 -30.08 -5.12 27.59
C GLY A 172 -30.32 -5.84 26.26
N PRO A 173 -29.28 -6.47 25.67
CA PRO A 173 -29.31 -7.17 24.37
C PRO A 173 -30.25 -8.39 24.29
N PHE A 174 -30.95 -8.71 25.39
CA PHE A 174 -31.98 -9.75 25.44
C PHE A 174 -33.38 -9.22 25.09
N THR A 175 -33.61 -7.90 25.06
CA THR A 175 -34.93 -7.32 24.76
C THR A 175 -35.18 -7.19 23.26
N ALA A 176 -34.19 -6.81 22.45
CA ALA A 176 -34.36 -6.68 21.00
C ALA A 176 -34.77 -7.98 20.29
N PRO A 177 -34.22 -9.17 20.63
CA PRO A 177 -34.71 -10.45 20.09
C PRO A 177 -36.09 -10.82 20.64
N PHE A 178 -36.37 -10.55 21.91
CA PHE A 178 -37.64 -10.88 22.58
C PHE A 178 -38.81 -10.01 22.09
N GLU A 179 -38.57 -8.74 21.80
CA GLU A 179 -39.54 -7.79 21.27
C GLU A 179 -39.88 -8.10 19.81
N SER A 180 -38.86 -8.49 19.02
CA SER A 180 -39.05 -9.00 17.65
C SER A 180 -39.85 -10.31 17.63
N PHE A 181 -39.60 -11.20 18.60
CA PHE A 181 -40.33 -12.45 18.75
C PHE A 181 -41.78 -12.23 19.20
N MET A 182 -42.02 -11.36 20.19
CA MET A 182 -43.38 -11.05 20.65
C MET A 182 -44.22 -10.32 19.59
N LYS A 183 -43.61 -9.44 18.81
CA LYS A 183 -44.30 -8.76 17.70
C LYS A 183 -44.70 -9.74 16.59
N GLY A 184 -43.84 -10.71 16.28
CA GLY A 184 -44.17 -11.81 15.35
C GLY A 184 -45.23 -12.78 15.90
N TYR A 185 -45.33 -12.93 17.22
CA TYR A 185 -46.31 -13.82 17.87
C TYR A 185 -47.69 -13.15 18.05
N ALA A 186 -47.75 -11.82 18.18
CA ALA A 186 -49.00 -11.07 18.33
C ALA A 186 -49.78 -10.90 17.01
N GLU A 187 -49.12 -11.03 15.85
CA GLU A 187 -49.74 -10.94 14.53
C GLU A 187 -50.11 -12.31 13.93
N SER A 188 -49.99 -13.42 14.68
CA SER A 188 -50.25 -14.77 14.16
C SER A 188 -50.97 -15.66 15.17
N LYS A 189 -52.30 -15.61 15.20
CA LYS A 189 -53.15 -16.71 15.69
C LYS A 189 -53.77 -17.43 14.47
N PRO A 190 -53.90 -18.77 14.48
CA PRO A 190 -53.77 -19.60 13.28
C PRO A 190 -55.10 -20.01 12.62
N GLU A 191 -55.08 -20.24 11.31
CA GLU A 191 -55.89 -21.27 10.63
C GLU A 191 -55.04 -21.98 9.55
N PRO A 192 -55.27 -23.28 9.27
CA PRO A 192 -54.32 -24.16 8.60
C PRO A 192 -54.50 -24.21 7.09
N ALA A 193 -53.39 -24.26 6.34
CA ALA A 193 -53.35 -24.57 4.91
C ALA A 193 -52.02 -25.29 4.57
N PRO A 194 -51.98 -26.12 3.51
CA PRO A 194 -51.25 -27.39 3.44
C PRO A 194 -49.73 -27.25 3.26
N PRO A 195 -48.96 -28.34 3.46
CA PRO A 195 -47.50 -28.31 3.30
C PRO A 195 -47.11 -27.99 1.85
N PRO A 196 -46.17 -27.06 1.61
CA PRO A 196 -45.56 -26.88 0.30
C PRO A 196 -44.60 -28.04 -0.03
N PRO A 197 -44.41 -28.35 -1.33
CA PRO A 197 -43.62 -29.49 -1.82
C PRO A 197 -42.12 -29.34 -1.51
N PRO A 198 -41.35 -30.45 -1.48
CA PRO A 198 -39.94 -30.43 -1.12
C PRO A 198 -39.10 -29.66 -2.14
N GLU A 199 -38.23 -28.78 -1.64
CA GLU A 199 -37.16 -28.14 -2.41
C GLU A 199 -36.11 -29.18 -2.88
N PRO A 200 -35.48 -28.98 -4.05
CA PRO A 200 -34.42 -29.87 -4.52
C PRO A 200 -33.16 -29.73 -3.64
N GLU A 201 -32.59 -30.87 -3.24
CA GLU A 201 -31.34 -30.94 -2.49
C GLU A 201 -30.18 -30.28 -3.25
N PRO A 202 -29.24 -29.62 -2.54
CA PRO A 202 -27.99 -29.20 -3.15
C PRO A 202 -27.24 -30.45 -3.61
N THR A 203 -26.94 -30.52 -4.90
CA THR A 203 -26.20 -31.65 -5.47
C THR A 203 -24.86 -31.81 -4.76
N THR A 204 -24.55 -33.06 -4.43
CA THR A 204 -23.39 -33.54 -3.68
C THR A 204 -22.02 -33.20 -4.32
N ASP A 205 -22.05 -32.55 -5.48
CA ASP A 205 -20.93 -32.22 -6.35
C ASP A 205 -20.18 -30.94 -5.89
N GLY A 206 -20.89 -29.96 -5.33
CA GLY A 206 -20.28 -28.70 -4.87
C GLY A 206 -19.35 -28.90 -3.67
N LEU A 207 -19.77 -29.72 -2.70
CA LEU A 207 -18.95 -30.06 -1.53
C LEU A 207 -17.78 -30.99 -1.89
N ALA A 208 -17.95 -31.89 -2.88
CA ALA A 208 -16.87 -32.72 -3.39
C ALA A 208 -15.79 -31.88 -4.08
N THR A 209 -16.21 -30.91 -4.90
CA THR A 209 -15.31 -29.97 -5.59
C THR A 209 -14.54 -29.10 -4.59
N LEU A 210 -15.22 -28.58 -3.55
CA LEU A 210 -14.57 -27.76 -2.53
C LEU A 210 -13.55 -28.54 -1.69
N LYS A 211 -13.84 -29.82 -1.38
CA LYS A 211 -12.89 -30.72 -0.70
C LYS A 211 -11.69 -31.05 -1.58
N HIS A 212 -11.89 -31.25 -2.88
CA HIS A 212 -10.79 -31.48 -3.82
C HIS A 212 -9.87 -30.26 -3.95
N MET A 213 -10.41 -29.05 -3.97
CA MET A 213 -9.60 -27.83 -4.01
C MET A 213 -8.82 -27.62 -2.70
N PHE A 214 -9.43 -27.92 -1.55
CA PHE A 214 -8.75 -27.81 -0.25
C PHE A 214 -7.59 -28.80 -0.12
N ASN A 215 -7.80 -30.06 -0.54
CA ASN A 215 -6.75 -31.08 -0.53
C ASN A 215 -5.65 -30.78 -1.54
N ALA A 216 -5.98 -30.28 -2.73
CA ALA A 216 -4.99 -29.88 -3.73
C ALA A 216 -4.11 -28.71 -3.25
N GLY A 217 -4.67 -27.77 -2.48
CA GLY A 217 -3.91 -26.69 -1.84
C GLY A 217 -2.91 -27.19 -0.80
N LEU A 218 -3.30 -28.18 0.00
CA LEU A 218 -2.42 -28.82 0.98
C LEU A 218 -1.32 -29.66 0.32
N GLU A 219 -1.64 -30.43 -0.72
CA GLU A 219 -0.65 -31.23 -1.47
C GLU A 219 0.38 -30.37 -2.21
N MET A 220 -0.03 -29.22 -2.73
CA MET A 220 0.88 -28.28 -3.39
C MET A 220 1.85 -27.64 -2.39
N GLN A 221 1.38 -27.36 -1.17
CA GLN A 221 2.22 -26.85 -0.09
C GLN A 221 3.23 -27.89 0.41
N ASP A 222 2.80 -29.15 0.53
CA ASP A 222 3.67 -30.27 0.88
C ASP A 222 4.71 -30.57 -0.22
N THR A 223 4.32 -30.46 -1.49
CA THR A 223 5.24 -30.62 -2.63
C THR A 223 6.30 -29.53 -2.66
N ASN A 224 5.91 -28.27 -2.38
CA ASN A 224 6.85 -27.18 -2.21
C ASN A 224 7.76 -27.38 -0.99
N ARG A 225 7.21 -27.79 0.16
CA ARG A 225 8.02 -28.09 1.36
C ARG A 225 9.08 -29.16 1.07
N ARG A 226 8.70 -30.26 0.41
CA ARG A 226 9.63 -31.35 0.02
C ARG A 226 10.63 -30.95 -1.07
N ALA A 227 10.28 -29.98 -1.93
CA ALA A 227 11.23 -29.42 -2.89
C ALA A 227 12.31 -28.61 -2.16
N PHE A 228 11.94 -27.84 -1.13
CA PHE A 228 12.90 -27.14 -0.28
C PHE A 228 13.76 -28.08 0.57
N GLU A 229 13.17 -29.14 1.13
CA GLU A 229 13.92 -30.16 1.90
C GLU A 229 14.97 -30.86 1.04
N ARG A 230 14.65 -31.24 -0.21
CA ARG A 230 15.62 -31.85 -1.14
C ARG A 230 16.75 -30.91 -1.56
N ILE A 231 16.48 -29.61 -1.63
CA ILE A 231 17.53 -28.61 -1.89
C ILE A 231 18.42 -28.48 -0.66
N LEU A 232 17.87 -28.45 0.55
CA LEU A 232 18.68 -28.34 1.76
C LEU A 232 19.52 -29.60 2.03
N GLU A 233 18.96 -30.79 1.78
CA GLU A 233 19.69 -32.05 1.93
C GLU A 233 20.82 -32.21 0.91
N SER A 234 20.70 -31.65 -0.30
CA SER A 234 21.76 -31.72 -1.31
C SER A 234 22.98 -30.88 -0.95
N TYR A 235 22.83 -29.85 -0.11
CA TYR A 235 23.93 -29.02 0.39
C TYR A 235 24.49 -29.46 1.75
N GLN A 236 23.84 -30.40 2.46
CA GLN A 236 24.31 -30.89 3.75
C GLN A 236 25.25 -32.11 3.66
N LYS A 237 25.45 -32.67 2.45
CA LYS A 237 26.30 -33.84 2.19
C LYS A 237 27.59 -33.54 1.41
N ALA A 238 28.01 -32.28 1.33
CA ALA A 238 29.29 -31.85 0.76
C ALA A 238 30.21 -31.29 1.85
#